data_AF-A0ABD2QGR0-F1
#
_entry.id   AF-A0ABD2QGR0-F1
#
_cell.length_a   1.000
_cell.length_b   1.000
_cell.length_c   1.000
_cell.angle_alpha   90.00
_cell.angle_beta   90.00
_cell.angle_gamma   90.00
#
_symmetry.space_group_name_H-M   'P 1'
#
loop_
_entity.id
_entity.type
_entity.pdbx_description
1 polymer ?
#
loop_
_entity_poly.entity_id
_entity_poly.type
_entity_poly.pdbx_seq_one_letter_code
_entity_poly.pdbx_strand_id
1 'polypeptide(L)'
;MEKMDLLDKKLNHIRYNTDRLSDLSEEEIIDFIASKKLDNGEITQQMIACIMLDIFVEGNPSIRDRVIQLFRMRKASITSVSKLCQEYANNLGDKEDIAGTEKLNEYQRVRTLLQKFEELV
;
A
#
# COMPACT_ATOMS: atom_id res chain seq x y z
N MET A 1 16.10 4.93 11.58
CA MET A 1 17.07 3.84 11.85
C MET A 1 16.41 2.46 11.69
N GLU A 2 15.26 2.17 12.31
CA GLU A 2 14.55 0.87 12.18
C GLU A 2 14.04 0.50 10.77
N LYS A 3 13.54 1.45 9.97
CA LYS A 3 13.03 1.16 8.61
C LYS A 3 14.12 0.74 7.62
N MET A 4 15.32 1.30 7.77
CA MET A 4 16.48 0.99 6.92
C MET A 4 16.98 -0.42 7.21
N ASP A 5 17.11 -0.77 8.49
CA ASP A 5 17.49 -2.12 8.94
C ASP A 5 16.49 -3.22 8.52
N LEU A 6 15.20 -2.88 8.39
CA LEU A 6 14.18 -3.81 7.90
C LEU A 6 14.24 -4.01 6.37
N LEU A 7 14.57 -2.94 5.64
CA LEU A 7 14.78 -2.97 4.20
C LEU A 7 16.04 -3.78 3.88
N ASP A 8 17.13 -3.54 4.60
CA ASP A 8 18.39 -4.28 4.51
C ASP A 8 18.18 -5.79 4.73
N LYS A 9 17.40 -6.16 5.76
CA LYS A 9 17.08 -7.57 6.03
C LYS A 9 16.27 -8.22 4.90
N LYS A 10 15.30 -7.51 4.33
CA LYS A 10 14.50 -8.00 3.20
C LYS A 10 15.34 -8.11 1.92
N LEU A 11 16.19 -7.12 1.65
CA LEU A 11 17.11 -7.11 0.52
C LEU A 11 18.08 -8.29 0.60
N ASN A 12 18.70 -8.50 1.76
CA ASN A 12 19.63 -9.61 1.99
C ASN A 12 18.94 -10.98 1.84
N HIS A 13 17.70 -11.11 2.30
CA HIS A 13 16.91 -12.35 2.11
C HIS A 13 16.57 -12.60 0.63
N ILE A 14 16.27 -11.56 -0.14
CA ILE A 14 15.96 -11.66 -1.57
C ILE A 14 17.22 -12.01 -2.38
N ARG A 15 18.37 -11.41 -2.03
CA ARG A 15 19.68 -11.72 -2.62
C ARG A 15 20.08 -13.18 -2.40
N TYR A 16 19.89 -13.72 -1.19
CA TYR A 16 20.26 -15.10 -0.88
C TYR A 16 19.42 -16.14 -1.63
N ASN A 17 18.16 -15.83 -1.95
CA ASN A 17 17.25 -16.75 -2.61
C ASN A 17 17.21 -16.60 -4.14
N THR A 18 17.95 -15.64 -4.69
CA THR A 18 17.92 -15.33 -6.12
C THR A 18 19.35 -15.10 -6.61
N ASP A 19 19.99 -16.14 -7.15
CA ASP A 19 21.36 -16.08 -7.70
C ASP A 19 21.55 -14.95 -8.75
N ARG A 20 20.45 -14.44 -9.32
CA ARG A 20 20.45 -13.32 -10.29
C ARG A 20 20.56 -11.93 -9.65
N LEU A 21 20.48 -11.83 -8.32
CA LEU A 21 20.48 -10.55 -7.58
C LEU A 21 21.71 -10.38 -6.68
N SER A 22 22.63 -11.36 -6.65
CA SER A 22 23.86 -11.28 -5.84
C SER A 22 24.75 -10.10 -6.26
N ASP A 23 24.84 -9.87 -7.57
CA ASP A 23 25.78 -8.95 -8.19
C ASP A 23 25.19 -7.55 -8.42
N LEU A 24 23.90 -7.35 -8.11
CA LEU A 24 23.23 -6.07 -8.26
C LEU A 24 23.52 -5.14 -7.08
N SER A 25 23.59 -3.85 -7.38
CA SER A 25 23.57 -2.77 -6.39
C SER A 25 22.21 -2.71 -5.69
N GLU A 26 22.17 -2.02 -4.54
CA GLU A 26 20.93 -1.83 -3.78
C GLU A 26 19.84 -1.11 -4.59
N GLU A 27 20.23 -0.08 -5.35
CA GLU A 27 19.33 0.68 -6.23
C GLU A 27 18.72 -0.21 -7.32
N GLU A 28 19.54 -1.04 -7.98
CA GLU A 28 19.07 -1.99 -9.01
C GLU A 28 18.11 -3.04 -8.43
N ILE A 29 18.32 -3.47 -7.18
CA ILE A 29 17.41 -4.40 -6.51
C ILE A 29 16.08 -3.69 -6.17
N ILE A 30 16.13 -2.44 -5.72
CA ILE A 30 14.92 -1.64 -5.44
C ILE A 30 14.10 -1.48 -6.73
N ASP A 31 14.74 -1.11 -7.84
CA ASP A 31 14.10 -0.98 -9.15
C ASP A 31 13.52 -2.31 -9.65
N PHE A 32 14.26 -3.41 -9.46
CA PHE A 32 13.77 -4.74 -9.80
C PHE A 32 12.52 -5.11 -8.99
N ILE A 33 12.51 -4.83 -7.68
CA ILE A 33 11.35 -5.07 -6.82
C ILE A 33 10.16 -4.20 -7.25
N ALA A 34 10.38 -2.92 -7.53
CA ALA A 34 9.35 -2.00 -8.00
C ALA A 34 8.75 -2.50 -9.33
N SER A 35 9.58 -2.88 -10.29
CA SER A 35 9.14 -3.48 -11.55
C SER A 35 8.31 -4.75 -11.33
N LYS A 36 8.73 -5.64 -10.43
CA LYS A 36 7.97 -6.86 -10.11
C LYS A 36 6.62 -6.59 -9.45
N LYS A 37 6.52 -5.54 -8.63
CA LYS A 37 5.23 -5.12 -8.07
C LYS A 37 4.28 -4.62 -9.16
N LEU A 38 4.80 -3.84 -10.10
CA LEU A 38 4.03 -3.38 -11.26
C LEU A 38 3.55 -4.54 -12.13
N ASP A 39 4.42 -5.52 -12.43
CA ASP A 39 4.07 -6.74 -13.18
C ASP A 39 2.94 -7.53 -12.49
N ASN A 40 2.89 -7.51 -11.16
CA ASN A 40 1.86 -8.17 -10.35
C ASN A 40 0.58 -7.33 -10.19
N GLY A 41 0.47 -6.18 -10.86
CA GLY A 41 -0.72 -5.34 -10.87
C GLY A 41 -0.90 -4.47 -9.63
N GLU A 42 0.20 -4.03 -8.99
CA GLU A 42 0.16 -3.17 -7.80
C GLU A 42 -0.74 -1.94 -7.99
N ILE A 43 -0.67 -1.27 -9.14
CA ILE A 43 -1.51 -0.09 -9.44
C ILE A 43 -2.99 -0.44 -9.35
N THR A 44 -3.42 -1.52 -9.99
CA THR A 44 -4.83 -1.95 -9.97
C THR A 44 -5.27 -2.34 -8.57
N GLN A 45 -4.41 -3.03 -7.81
CA GLN A 45 -4.71 -3.41 -6.42
C GLN A 45 -4.87 -2.17 -5.52
N GLN A 46 -4.00 -1.17 -5.68
CA GLN A 46 -4.06 0.10 -4.95
C GLN A 46 -5.33 0.90 -5.29
N MET A 47 -5.71 0.99 -6.57
CA MET A 47 -6.95 1.65 -6.99
C MET A 47 -8.19 0.99 -6.37
N ILE A 48 -8.26 -0.34 -6.42
CA ILE A 48 -9.38 -1.08 -5.81
C ILE A 48 -9.39 -0.88 -4.30
N ALA A 49 -8.22 -0.88 -3.65
CA ALA A 49 -8.13 -0.65 -2.20
C ALA A 49 -8.63 0.74 -1.81
N CYS A 50 -8.26 1.79 -2.55
CA CYS A 50 -8.74 3.16 -2.29
C CYS A 50 -10.26 3.29 -2.48
N ILE A 51 -10.81 2.72 -3.57
CA ILE A 51 -12.27 2.68 -3.78
C ILE A 51 -12.96 1.93 -2.64
N MET A 52 -12.38 0.82 -2.18
CA MET A 52 -12.90 0.03 -1.07
C MET A 52 -12.85 0.82 0.25
N LEU A 53 -11.78 1.57 0.50
CA LEU A 53 -11.65 2.43 1.67
C LEU A 53 -12.74 3.52 1.68
N ASP A 54 -12.97 4.16 0.54
CA ASP A 54 -14.03 5.15 0.35
C ASP A 54 -15.41 4.61 0.72
N ILE A 55 -15.82 3.51 0.07
CA ILE A 55 -17.14 2.91 0.35
C ILE A 55 -17.25 2.34 1.76
N PHE A 56 -16.15 1.91 2.37
CA PHE A 56 -16.14 1.36 3.71
C PHE A 56 -16.35 2.43 4.78
N VAL A 57 -15.71 3.59 4.59
CA VAL A 57 -15.74 4.70 5.55
C VAL A 57 -16.96 5.59 5.35
N GLU A 58 -17.28 5.95 4.11
CA GLU A 58 -18.31 6.94 3.79
C GLU A 58 -19.61 6.32 3.27
N GLY A 59 -19.58 5.03 2.91
CA GLY A 59 -20.75 4.32 2.39
C GLY A 59 -21.75 3.92 3.47
N ASN A 60 -22.83 3.29 3.00
CA ASN A 60 -23.87 2.77 3.89
C ASN A 60 -23.30 1.67 4.81
N PRO A 61 -23.66 1.66 6.12
CA PRO A 61 -23.18 0.64 7.07
C PRO A 61 -23.37 -0.81 6.61
N SER A 62 -24.43 -1.11 5.85
CA SER A 62 -24.66 -2.45 5.29
C SER A 62 -23.57 -2.91 4.31
N ILE A 63 -22.97 -1.98 3.55
CA ILE A 63 -21.85 -2.26 2.64
C ILE A 63 -20.60 -2.58 3.46
N ARG A 64 -20.33 -1.80 4.51
CA ARG A 64 -19.22 -2.04 5.43
C ARG A 64 -19.31 -3.44 6.06
N ASP A 65 -20.46 -3.79 6.61
CA ASP A 65 -20.69 -5.12 7.20
C ASP A 65 -20.47 -6.24 6.18
N ARG A 66 -20.92 -6.03 4.93
CA ARG A 66 -20.68 -6.96 3.83
C ARG A 66 -19.20 -7.10 3.49
N VAL A 67 -18.45 -6.01 3.44
CA VAL A 67 -16.99 -6.03 3.19
C VAL A 67 -16.29 -6.83 4.29
N ILE A 68 -16.59 -6.56 5.57
CA ILE A 68 -16.02 -7.31 6.70
C ILE A 68 -16.34 -8.82 6.57
N GLN A 69 -17.58 -9.16 6.22
CA GLN A 69 -18.01 -10.54 6.04
C GLN A 69 -17.20 -11.24 4.94
N LEU A 70 -17.00 -10.60 3.78
CA LEU A 70 -16.25 -11.17 2.66
C LEU A 70 -14.79 -11.47 3.03
N PHE A 71 -14.14 -10.55 3.76
CA PHE A 71 -12.78 -10.77 4.25
C PHE A 71 -12.71 -11.94 5.23
N ARG A 72 -13.65 -12.03 6.18
CA ARG A 72 -13.74 -13.14 7.12
C ARG A 72 -13.91 -14.49 6.41
N MET A 73 -14.77 -14.56 5.39
CA MET A 73 -14.99 -15.78 4.59
C MET A 73 -13.73 -16.26 3.87
N ARG A 74 -12.83 -15.34 3.51
CA ARG A 74 -11.55 -15.64 2.86
C ARG A 74 -10.39 -15.78 3.85
N LYS A 75 -10.65 -15.69 5.17
CA LYS A 75 -9.61 -15.64 6.22
C LYS A 75 -8.58 -14.53 5.98
N ALA A 76 -9.01 -13.44 5.34
CA ALA A 76 -8.18 -12.28 5.05
C ALA A 76 -8.41 -11.19 6.10
N SER A 77 -7.38 -10.39 6.35
CA SER A 77 -7.49 -9.23 7.25
C SER A 77 -7.88 -7.99 6.46
N ILE A 78 -8.92 -7.29 6.90
CA ILE A 78 -9.34 -6.01 6.32
C ILE A 78 -8.24 -4.94 6.41
N THR A 79 -7.29 -5.11 7.35
CA THR A 79 -6.10 -4.25 7.48
C THR A 79 -5.16 -4.32 6.27
N SER A 80 -5.32 -5.31 5.37
CA SER A 80 -4.58 -5.29 4.10
C SER A 80 -5.00 -4.12 3.21
N VAL A 81 -6.26 -3.66 3.31
CA VAL A 81 -6.75 -2.49 2.58
C VAL A 81 -6.03 -1.23 3.04
N SER A 82 -5.95 -1.00 4.35
CA SER A 82 -5.26 0.19 4.88
C SER A 82 -3.77 0.21 4.53
N LYS A 83 -3.11 -0.96 4.51
CA LYS A 83 -1.71 -1.07 4.05
C LYS A 83 -1.54 -0.67 2.59
N LEU A 84 -2.39 -1.19 1.69
CA LEU A 84 -2.34 -0.84 0.27
C LEU A 84 -2.64 0.65 0.03
N CYS A 85 -3.60 1.23 0.74
CA CYS A 85 -3.90 2.66 0.66
C CYS A 85 -2.77 3.52 1.22
N GLN A 86 -2.06 3.06 2.25
CA GLN A 86 -0.89 3.74 2.79
C GLN A 86 0.28 3.72 1.79
N GLU A 87 0.51 2.59 1.13
CA GLU A 87 1.49 2.47 0.04
C GLU A 87 1.12 3.36 -1.14
N TYR A 88 -0.14 3.36 -1.56
CA TYR A 88 -0.64 4.27 -2.59
C TYR A 88 -0.36 5.74 -2.24
N ALA A 89 -0.72 6.18 -1.03
CA ALA A 89 -0.48 7.55 -0.59
C ALA A 89 1.02 7.89 -0.59
N ASN A 90 1.89 6.96 -0.21
CA ASN A 90 3.34 7.16 -0.25
C ASN A 90 3.88 7.23 -1.70
N ASN A 91 3.28 6.49 -2.62
CA ASN A 91 3.66 6.47 -4.03
C ASN A 91 3.22 7.73 -4.81
N LEU A 92 2.39 8.61 -4.23
CA LEU A 92 2.00 9.87 -4.86
C LEU A 92 3.18 10.85 -4.99
N GLY A 93 4.21 10.70 -4.16
CA GLY A 93 5.39 11.57 -4.05
C GLY A 93 5.51 12.18 -2.67
N ASP A 94 6.65 12.82 -2.38
CA ASP A 94 6.84 13.52 -1.12
C ASP A 94 5.94 14.76 -1.04
N LYS A 95 5.53 15.13 0.17
CA LYS A 95 4.60 16.25 0.40
C LYS A 95 5.08 17.57 -0.22
N GLU A 96 6.40 17.76 -0.21
CA GLU A 96 7.06 18.94 -0.80
C GLU A 96 6.98 18.88 -2.34
N ASP A 97 7.17 17.70 -2.93
CA ASP A 97 7.12 17.48 -4.38
C ASP A 97 5.71 17.64 -4.96
N ILE A 98 4.68 17.26 -4.19
CA ILE A 98 3.29 17.30 -4.63
C ILE A 98 2.56 18.57 -4.19
N ALA A 99 3.25 19.51 -3.54
CA ALA A 99 2.63 20.72 -2.98
C ALA A 99 1.88 21.51 -4.07
N GLY A 100 0.63 21.90 -3.77
CA GLY A 100 -0.22 22.66 -4.68
C GLY A 100 -0.80 21.88 -5.87
N THR A 101 -0.63 20.54 -5.90
CA THR A 101 -1.17 19.68 -6.97
C THR A 101 -2.40 18.89 -6.51
N GLU A 102 -3.14 18.32 -7.47
CA GLU A 102 -4.23 17.37 -7.19
C GLU A 102 -3.77 16.16 -6.37
N LYS A 103 -2.49 15.77 -6.51
CA LYS A 103 -1.91 14.67 -5.73
C LYS A 103 -1.83 14.99 -4.24
N LEU A 104 -1.61 16.26 -3.85
CA LEU A 104 -1.64 16.64 -2.43
C LEU A 104 -3.04 16.50 -1.85
N ASN A 105 -4.06 16.94 -2.57
CA ASN A 105 -5.45 16.83 -2.15
C ASN A 105 -5.83 15.34 -1.97
N GLU A 106 -5.44 14.50 -2.92
CA GLU A 106 -5.66 13.06 -2.85
C GLU A 106 -4.91 12.42 -1.68
N TYR A 107 -3.64 12.77 -1.47
CA TYR A 107 -2.85 12.32 -0.32
C TYR A 107 -3.55 12.64 1.00
N GLN A 108 -4.01 13.88 1.17
CA GLN A 108 -4.70 14.33 2.38
C GLN A 108 -6.04 13.61 2.58
N ARG A 109 -6.81 13.43 1.49
CA ARG A 109 -8.08 12.70 1.49
C ARG A 109 -7.90 11.25 1.94
N VAL A 110 -6.98 10.51 1.32
CA VAL A 110 -6.69 9.11 1.68
C VAL A 110 -6.23 8.99 3.13
N ARG A 111 -5.36 9.89 3.59
CA ARG A 111 -4.92 9.90 5.00
C ARG A 111 -6.07 10.13 5.98
N THR A 112 -6.99 11.02 5.65
CA THR A 112 -8.19 11.28 6.48
C THR A 112 -9.09 10.04 6.54
N LEU A 113 -9.28 9.37 5.40
CA LEU A 113 -10.07 8.14 5.35
C LEU A 113 -9.42 7.00 6.12
N LEU A 114 -8.08 6.89 6.07
CA LEU A 114 -7.33 5.90 6.85
C LEU A 114 -7.53 6.09 8.36
N GLN A 115 -7.52 7.34 8.85
CA GLN A 115 -7.80 7.63 10.27
C GLN A 115 -9.22 7.20 10.66
N LYS A 116 -10.23 7.59 9.87
CA LYS A 116 -11.62 7.17 10.11
C LYS A 116 -11.79 5.65 10.03
N PHE A 117 -11.06 4.99 9.12
CA PHE A 117 -11.09 3.54 8.98
C PHE A 117 -10.62 2.86 10.26
N GLU A 118 -9.52 3.33 10.87
CA GLU A 118 -9.00 2.77 12.13
C GLU A 118 -10.02 2.85 13.29
N GLU A 119 -10.94 3.82 13.27
CA GLU A 119 -12.02 3.93 14.25
C GLU A 119 -13.17 2.93 14.02
N LEU A 120 -13.24 2.31 12.83
CA LEU A 120 -14.36 1.48 12.39
C LEU A 120 -14.07 -0.04 12.38
N VAL A 121 -12.81 -0.45 12.55
CA VAL A 121 -12.38 -1.86 12.55
C VAL A 121 -11.88 -2.32 13.91
#